data_AF-R4WWL1-F1
#
_entry.id   AF-R4WWL1-F1
#
_cell.length_a   1.000
_cell.length_b   1.000
_cell.length_c   1.000
_cell.angle_alpha   90.00
_cell.angle_beta   90.00
_cell.angle_gamma   90.00
#
_symmetry.space_group_name_H-M   'P 1'
#
loop_
_entity.id
_entity.type
_entity.pdbx_description
1 polymer ?
#
loop_
_entity_poly.entity_id
_entity_poly.type
_entity_poly.pdbx_seq_one_letter_code
_entity_poly.pdbx_strand_id
1 'polypeptide(L)'
;MILDFFMGSATTQAVAHKMKRQYIGIEQMNYINTISVPRLQKVIKGDQSGISKDIEWQGGGSFVYAELAKENQEIVDKIINSNTKEELNEQIDALLSNGVLNYEVDFNEFINTKKEFNELKLEEQKEVLIRVLDSNQLYVNYSDIEDTAYNFTEDEIAFNHSFYGGE
;
A
#
# COMPACT_ATOMS: atom_id res chain seq x y z
N MET A 1 -1.84 -21.53 -10.14
CA MET A 1 -1.54 -20.18 -9.61
C MET A 1 -0.90 -20.31 -8.23
N ILE A 2 0.17 -19.56 -7.95
CA ILE A 2 0.84 -19.51 -6.64
C ILE A 2 0.57 -18.15 -6.00
N LEU A 3 0.15 -18.12 -4.74
CA LEU A 3 -0.02 -16.88 -3.98
C LEU A 3 0.95 -16.89 -2.80
N ASP A 4 1.64 -15.79 -2.62
CA ASP A 4 2.49 -15.56 -1.45
C ASP A 4 2.34 -14.09 -1.03
N PHE A 5 1.66 -13.90 0.09
CA PHE A 5 1.33 -12.59 0.65
C PHE A 5 2.34 -12.09 1.69
N PHE A 6 3.45 -12.81 1.85
CA PHE A 6 4.65 -12.37 2.57
C PHE A 6 5.85 -12.54 1.64
N MET A 7 5.77 -11.92 0.45
CA MET A 7 6.69 -12.13 -0.65
C MET A 7 8.16 -11.96 -0.25
N GLY A 8 8.46 -11.04 0.66
CA GLY A 8 9.82 -10.81 1.14
C GLY A 8 10.75 -10.46 -0.01
N SER A 9 11.88 -11.15 -0.04
CA SER A 9 12.86 -11.05 -1.13
C SER A 9 12.43 -11.67 -2.47
N ALA A 10 11.17 -12.06 -2.64
CA ALA A 10 10.61 -12.70 -3.84
C ALA A 10 11.18 -14.09 -4.18
N THR A 11 11.50 -14.91 -3.17
CA THR A 11 12.03 -16.27 -3.40
C THR A 11 10.99 -17.20 -4.02
N THR A 12 9.75 -17.18 -3.52
CA THR A 12 8.64 -17.98 -4.04
C THR A 12 8.36 -17.66 -5.51
N GLN A 13 8.31 -16.37 -5.84
CA GLN A 13 8.04 -15.85 -7.18
C GLN A 13 9.20 -16.18 -8.11
N ALA A 14 10.45 -16.05 -7.67
CA ALA A 14 11.61 -16.43 -8.47
C ALA A 14 11.57 -17.92 -8.89
N VAL A 15 11.21 -18.81 -7.96
CA VAL A 15 11.06 -20.25 -8.25
C VAL A 15 9.84 -20.50 -9.15
N ALA A 16 8.68 -19.91 -8.83
CA ALA A 16 7.47 -20.05 -9.63
C ALA A 16 7.67 -19.58 -11.08
N HIS A 17 8.36 -18.46 -11.26
CA HIS A 17 8.70 -17.88 -12.57
C HIS A 17 9.56 -18.84 -13.39
N LYS A 18 10.65 -19.36 -12.79
CA LYS A 18 11.54 -20.36 -13.40
C LYS A 18 10.80 -21.65 -13.78
N MET A 19 9.82 -22.06 -12.97
CA MET A 19 8.95 -23.21 -13.25
C MET A 19 7.79 -22.91 -14.21
N LYS A 20 7.73 -21.72 -14.83
CA LYS A 20 6.67 -21.29 -15.74
C LYS A 20 5.26 -21.36 -15.13
N ARG A 21 5.14 -21.04 -13.84
CA ARG A 21 3.86 -20.95 -13.11
C ARG A 21 3.43 -19.50 -12.98
N GLN A 22 2.13 -19.25 -13.09
CA GLN A 22 1.56 -17.95 -12.69
C GLN A 22 1.64 -17.77 -11.18
N TYR A 23 1.97 -16.55 -10.75
CA TYR A 23 2.07 -16.19 -9.35
C TYR A 23 1.55 -14.78 -9.07
N ILE A 24 1.13 -14.57 -7.82
CA ILE A 24 0.84 -13.25 -7.23
C ILE A 24 1.70 -13.14 -5.97
N GLY A 25 2.46 -12.06 -5.86
CA GLY A 25 3.25 -11.71 -4.69
C GLY A 25 2.72 -10.44 -4.07
N ILE A 26 2.55 -10.42 -2.75
CA ILE A 26 2.16 -9.22 -2.00
C ILE A 26 3.22 -8.97 -0.94
N GLU A 27 3.61 -7.71 -0.80
CA GLU A 27 4.57 -7.24 0.19
C GLU A 27 4.16 -5.85 0.66
N GLN A 28 4.31 -5.57 1.95
CA GLN A 28 3.96 -4.29 2.57
C GLN A 28 5.21 -3.47 2.97
N MET A 29 6.39 -4.09 2.99
CA MET A 29 7.61 -3.42 3.42
C MET A 29 8.18 -2.49 2.34
N ASN A 30 8.90 -1.45 2.76
CA ASN A 30 9.46 -0.42 1.87
C ASN A 30 10.63 -0.88 0.97
N TYR A 31 11.09 -2.13 1.09
CA TYR A 31 12.24 -2.64 0.35
C TYR A 31 11.90 -3.23 -1.03
N ILE A 32 10.64 -3.20 -1.45
CA ILE A 32 10.17 -3.89 -2.68
C ILE A 32 10.98 -3.46 -3.91
N ASN A 33 11.18 -2.14 -4.07
CA ASN A 33 11.89 -1.55 -5.21
C ASN A 33 13.42 -1.75 -5.15
N THR A 34 13.98 -2.04 -3.97
CA THR A 34 15.43 -2.23 -3.79
C THR A 34 15.84 -3.69 -3.71
N ILE A 35 14.93 -4.60 -3.36
CA ILE A 35 15.20 -6.02 -3.14
C ILE A 35 14.40 -6.92 -4.08
N SER A 36 13.07 -6.89 -3.96
CA SER A 36 12.18 -7.88 -4.59
C SER A 36 12.09 -7.69 -6.10
N VAL A 37 11.82 -6.46 -6.55
CA VAL A 37 11.75 -6.09 -7.97
C VAL A 37 13.10 -6.32 -8.67
N PRO A 38 14.25 -5.84 -8.16
CA PRO A 38 15.55 -6.12 -8.76
C PRO A 38 15.87 -7.62 -8.84
N ARG A 39 15.47 -8.43 -7.87
CA ARG A 39 15.64 -9.89 -7.96
C ARG A 39 14.83 -10.47 -9.12
N LEU A 40 13.55 -10.14 -9.24
CA LEU A 40 12.71 -10.66 -10.32
C LEU A 40 13.20 -10.20 -11.70
N GLN A 41 13.71 -8.98 -11.81
CA GLN A 41 14.39 -8.51 -13.02
C GLN A 41 15.64 -9.35 -13.36
N LYS A 42 16.43 -9.76 -12.37
CA LYS A 42 17.56 -10.69 -12.57
C LYS A 42 17.08 -12.06 -13.02
N VAL A 43 15.98 -12.57 -12.47
CA VAL A 43 15.36 -13.84 -12.91
C VAL A 43 14.98 -13.77 -14.38
N ILE A 44 14.32 -12.70 -14.81
CA ILE A 44 13.98 -12.48 -16.22
C ILE A 44 15.23 -12.39 -17.11
N LYS A 45 16.32 -11.79 -16.61
CA LYS A 45 17.61 -11.71 -17.31
C LYS A 45 18.41 -13.02 -17.32
N GLY A 46 17.87 -14.12 -16.79
CA GLY A 46 18.54 -15.43 -16.79
C GLY A 46 19.45 -15.69 -15.60
N ASP A 47 19.11 -15.17 -14.42
CA ASP A 47 19.81 -15.48 -13.16
C ASP A 47 20.01 -16.98 -12.94
N GLN A 48 21.21 -17.36 -12.49
CA GLN A 48 21.66 -18.74 -12.34
C GLN A 48 21.62 -19.25 -10.88
N SER A 49 20.90 -18.56 -9.99
CA SER A 49 20.72 -18.99 -8.59
C SER A 49 19.58 -20.01 -8.41
N GLY A 50 19.58 -20.73 -7.29
CA GLY A 50 18.52 -21.70 -6.96
C GLY A 50 18.40 -22.82 -7.99
N ILE A 51 17.17 -23.13 -8.40
CA ILE A 51 16.85 -24.23 -9.33
C ILE A 51 17.31 -24.00 -10.78
N SER A 52 17.91 -22.84 -11.10
CA SER A 52 18.21 -22.46 -12.50
C SER A 52 19.04 -23.51 -13.24
N LYS A 53 20.04 -24.10 -12.57
CA LYS A 53 20.90 -25.12 -13.19
C LYS A 53 20.14 -26.41 -13.47
N ASP A 54 19.25 -26.81 -12.57
CA ASP A 54 18.47 -28.04 -12.67
C ASP A 54 17.47 -28.00 -13.83
N ILE A 55 17.04 -26.80 -14.23
CA ILE A 55 16.07 -26.59 -15.31
C ILE A 55 16.65 -25.86 -16.53
N GLU A 56 17.98 -25.68 -16.57
CA GLU A 56 18.69 -24.95 -17.63
C GLU A 56 18.08 -23.56 -17.94
N TRP A 57 17.71 -22.81 -16.90
CA TRP A 57 17.02 -21.53 -17.02
C TRP A 57 17.81 -20.52 -17.87
N GLN A 58 17.18 -19.97 -18.91
CA GLN A 58 17.79 -18.98 -19.82
C GLN A 58 17.23 -17.55 -19.66
N GLY A 59 16.29 -17.35 -18.73
CA GLY A 59 15.55 -16.08 -18.62
C GLY A 59 14.28 -16.04 -19.47
N GLY A 60 13.72 -14.84 -19.58
CA GLY A 60 12.44 -14.56 -20.23
C GLY A 60 11.30 -14.35 -19.24
N GLY A 61 10.09 -14.19 -19.80
CA GLY A 61 8.88 -13.86 -19.03
C GLY A 61 8.78 -12.38 -18.66
N SER A 62 7.73 -12.05 -17.93
CA SER A 62 7.45 -10.72 -17.41
C SER A 62 6.66 -10.82 -16.11
N PHE A 63 6.56 -9.71 -15.39
CA PHE A 63 5.60 -9.53 -14.31
C PHE A 63 5.06 -8.10 -14.37
N VAL A 64 3.88 -7.90 -13.79
CA VAL A 64 3.29 -6.58 -13.57
C VAL A 64 3.59 -6.19 -12.13
N TYR A 65 3.99 -4.94 -11.93
CA TYR A 65 4.13 -4.31 -10.63
C TYR A 65 3.07 -3.22 -10.51
N ALA A 66 2.32 -3.24 -9.41
CA ALA A 66 1.31 -2.23 -9.09
C ALA A 66 1.28 -2.01 -7.57
N GLU A 67 0.83 -0.83 -7.17
CA GLU A 67 0.64 -0.45 -5.77
C GLU A 67 -0.83 -0.06 -5.58
N LEU A 68 -1.31 -0.16 -4.34
CA LEU A 68 -2.66 0.32 -4.01
C LEU A 68 -2.66 1.84 -3.95
N ALA A 69 -3.62 2.48 -4.62
CA ALA A 69 -3.81 3.92 -4.54
C ALA A 69 -4.25 4.31 -3.12
N LYS A 70 -3.47 5.17 -2.47
CA LYS A 70 -3.70 5.57 -1.08
C LYS A 70 -4.85 6.55 -0.97
N GLU A 71 -5.62 6.41 0.10
CA GLU A 71 -6.59 7.40 0.55
C GLU A 71 -6.23 7.80 1.98
N ASN A 72 -6.90 7.29 3.01
CA ASN A 72 -6.53 7.58 4.41
C ASN A 72 -5.11 7.10 4.75
N GLN A 73 -4.53 6.15 3.99
CA GLN A 73 -3.15 5.72 4.20
C GLN A 73 -2.14 6.86 4.08
N GLU A 74 -2.38 7.88 3.24
CA GLU A 74 -1.50 9.06 3.21
C GLU A 74 -1.51 9.84 4.52
N ILE A 75 -2.68 9.95 5.14
CA ILE A 75 -2.87 10.62 6.43
C ILE A 75 -2.17 9.80 7.52
N VAL A 76 -2.35 8.48 7.52
CA VAL A 76 -1.67 7.56 8.44
C VAL A 76 -0.14 7.71 8.33
N ASP A 77 0.41 7.73 7.12
CA ASP A 77 1.85 7.90 6.89
C ASP A 77 2.35 9.24 7.45
N LYS A 78 1.60 10.33 7.25
CA LYS A 78 1.95 11.65 7.80
C LYS A 78 1.88 11.68 9.33
N ILE A 79 0.86 11.06 9.93
CA ILE A 79 0.72 10.94 11.39
C ILE A 79 1.90 10.17 11.98
N ILE A 80 2.25 9.01 11.41
CA ILE A 80 3.35 8.17 11.89
C ILE A 80 4.69 8.92 11.84
N ASN A 81 4.95 9.62 10.73
CA ASN A 81 6.20 10.34 10.48
C ASN A 81 6.30 11.69 11.23
N SER A 82 5.23 12.15 11.89
CA SER A 82 5.24 13.38 12.69
C SER A 82 6.09 13.19 13.95
N ASN A 83 7.05 14.07 14.18
CA ASN A 83 7.99 13.97 15.31
C ASN A 83 7.65 14.93 16.45
N THR A 84 6.79 15.91 16.19
CA THR A 84 6.40 16.94 17.15
C THR A 84 4.88 17.01 17.29
N LYS A 85 4.39 17.62 18.40
CA LYS A 85 2.95 17.82 18.60
C LYS A 85 2.40 18.88 17.66
N GLU A 86 3.24 19.83 17.28
CA GLU A 86 2.92 20.88 16.31
C GLU A 86 2.66 20.29 14.92
N GLU A 87 3.56 19.45 14.41
CA GLU A 87 3.36 18.72 13.15
C GLU A 87 2.09 17.86 13.18
N LEU A 88 1.83 17.20 14.32
CA LEU A 88 0.64 16.37 14.48
C LEU A 88 -0.65 17.19 14.42
N ASN A 89 -0.68 18.39 15.03
CA ASN A 89 -1.84 19.28 14.98
C ASN A 89 -2.18 19.73 13.56
N GLU A 90 -1.18 19.99 12.72
CA GLU A 90 -1.42 20.29 11.29
C GLU A 90 -2.07 19.11 10.56
N GLN A 91 -1.71 17.87 10.92
CA GLN A 91 -2.36 16.67 10.36
C GLN A 91 -3.80 16.48 10.85
N ILE A 92 -4.13 16.94 12.06
CA ILE A 92 -5.52 16.91 12.57
C ILE A 92 -6.43 17.79 11.72
N ASP A 93 -5.98 18.99 11.36
CA ASP A 93 -6.75 19.91 10.51
C ASP A 93 -6.94 19.34 9.09
N ALA A 94 -5.92 18.67 8.56
CA ALA A 94 -6.02 17.96 7.28
C ALA A 94 -7.00 16.77 7.35
N LEU A 95 -6.98 16.01 8.44
CA LEU A 95 -7.89 14.89 8.70
C LEU A 95 -9.34 15.37 8.82
N LEU A 96 -9.58 16.52 9.47
CA LEU A 96 -10.90 17.14 9.56
C LEU A 96 -11.46 17.60 8.22
N SER A 97 -10.58 18.09 7.35
CA SER A 97 -11.00 18.69 6.08
C SER A 97 -11.19 17.64 4.99
N ASN A 98 -10.32 16.62 4.95
CA ASN A 98 -10.18 15.72 3.82
C ASN A 98 -10.21 14.23 4.18
N GLY A 99 -10.18 13.86 5.48
CA GLY A 99 -10.14 12.46 5.89
C GLY A 99 -11.50 11.79 5.88
N VAL A 100 -11.54 10.50 5.49
CA VAL A 100 -12.75 9.68 5.61
C VAL A 100 -12.81 9.08 7.00
N LEU A 101 -13.65 9.64 7.85
CA LEU A 101 -13.75 9.26 9.27
C LEU A 101 -14.71 8.09 9.47
N ASN A 102 -14.44 7.27 10.47
CA ASN A 102 -15.38 6.22 10.89
C ASN A 102 -16.67 6.87 11.42
N TYR A 103 -17.81 6.45 10.85
CA TYR A 103 -19.14 6.94 11.18
C TYR A 103 -19.56 6.69 12.64
N GLU A 104 -18.95 5.71 13.31
CA GLU A 104 -19.20 5.40 14.72
C GLU A 104 -18.52 6.39 15.68
N VAL A 105 -17.62 7.24 15.17
CA VAL A 105 -16.84 8.17 15.98
C VAL A 105 -17.37 9.60 15.79
N ASP A 106 -17.94 10.18 16.85
CA ASP A 106 -18.16 11.63 16.89
C ASP A 106 -16.82 12.33 17.13
N PHE A 107 -16.16 12.68 16.02
CA PHE A 107 -14.86 13.33 16.07
C PHE A 107 -14.92 14.73 16.69
N ASN A 108 -16.06 15.41 16.60
CA ASN A 108 -16.24 16.72 17.22
C ASN A 108 -16.33 16.58 18.74
N GLU A 109 -17.04 15.57 19.24
CA GLU A 109 -17.06 15.24 20.68
C GLU A 109 -15.65 14.86 21.17
N PHE A 110 -14.90 14.11 20.37
CA PHE A 110 -13.53 13.71 20.66
C PHE A 110 -12.55 14.91 20.71
N ILE A 111 -12.66 15.87 19.79
CA ILE A 111 -11.84 17.09 19.83
C ILE A 111 -12.32 18.07 20.92
N ASN A 112 -13.61 18.09 21.27
CA ASN A 112 -14.11 18.95 22.34
C ASN A 112 -13.56 18.54 23.72
N THR A 113 -13.14 17.29 23.88
CA THR A 113 -12.31 16.82 25.01
C THR A 113 -10.81 17.12 24.83
N LYS A 114 -10.45 18.11 23.98
CA LYS A 114 -9.11 18.64 23.66
C LYS A 114 -8.13 18.66 24.83
N LYS A 115 -8.61 18.90 26.04
CA LYS A 115 -7.79 18.90 27.26
C LYS A 115 -7.18 17.53 27.57
N GLU A 116 -7.98 16.47 27.51
CA GLU A 116 -7.52 15.09 27.75
C GLU A 116 -6.63 14.59 26.61
N PHE A 117 -6.97 14.91 25.35
CA PHE A 117 -6.13 14.54 24.20
C PHE A 117 -4.78 15.24 24.20
N ASN A 118 -4.71 16.53 24.56
CA ASN A 118 -3.46 17.29 24.58
C ASN A 118 -2.50 16.83 25.69
N GLU A 119 -3.03 16.25 26.77
CA GLU A 119 -2.27 15.68 27.89
C GLU A 119 -1.61 14.33 27.55
N LEU A 120 -2.10 13.62 26.52
CA LEU A 120 -1.51 12.37 26.04
C LEU A 120 -0.08 12.56 25.51
N LYS A 121 0.69 11.45 25.54
CA LYS A 121 1.99 11.40 24.88
C LYS A 121 1.82 11.42 23.36
N LEU A 122 2.85 11.87 22.64
CA LEU A 122 2.81 11.97 21.18
C LEU A 122 2.38 10.64 20.52
N GLU A 123 2.94 9.51 20.95
CA GLU A 123 2.57 8.21 20.37
C GLU A 123 1.13 7.78 20.67
N GLU A 124 0.62 8.11 21.85
CA GLU A 124 -0.79 7.87 22.20
C GLU A 124 -1.71 8.75 21.34
N GLN A 125 -1.32 10.01 21.09
CA GLN A 125 -2.07 10.90 20.20
C GLN A 125 -2.13 10.35 18.77
N LYS A 126 -1.00 9.85 18.24
CA LYS A 126 -0.95 9.23 16.91
C LYS A 126 -1.84 8.00 16.82
N GLU A 127 -1.76 7.09 17.79
CA GLU A 127 -2.60 5.88 17.81
C GLU A 127 -4.08 6.22 17.77
N VAL A 128 -4.50 7.21 18.56
CA VAL A 128 -5.91 7.59 18.59
C VAL A 128 -6.36 8.19 17.26
N LEU A 129 -5.58 9.09 16.66
CA LEU A 129 -5.91 9.67 15.36
C LEU A 129 -6.03 8.60 14.26
N ILE A 130 -5.16 7.60 14.26
CA ILE A 130 -5.23 6.48 13.32
C ILE A 130 -6.52 5.66 13.52
N ARG A 131 -6.96 5.47 14.77
CA ARG A 131 -8.19 4.70 15.07
C ARG A 131 -9.48 5.40 14.65
N VAL A 132 -9.45 6.72 14.51
CA VAL A 132 -10.62 7.50 14.04
C VAL A 132 -10.85 7.30 12.54
N LEU A 133 -9.78 7.10 11.77
CA LEU A 133 -9.88 6.89 10.33
C LEU A 133 -10.64 5.59 10.03
N ASP A 134 -11.48 5.61 9.00
CA ASP A 134 -12.10 4.38 8.52
C ASP A 134 -11.01 3.48 7.91
N SER A 135 -10.76 2.35 8.57
CA SER A 135 -9.78 1.36 8.13
C SER A 135 -10.17 0.67 6.82
N ASN A 136 -11.45 0.73 6.42
CA ASN A 136 -11.91 0.24 5.13
C ASN A 136 -11.61 1.22 3.98
N GLN A 137 -11.27 2.47 4.30
CA GLN A 137 -10.98 3.56 3.35
C GLN A 137 -9.51 4.01 3.45
N LEU A 138 -8.60 3.07 3.73
CA LEU A 138 -7.16 3.32 3.68
C LEU A 138 -6.66 3.49 2.24
N TYR A 139 -7.32 2.82 1.31
CA TYR A 139 -6.99 2.80 -0.11
C TYR A 139 -8.26 2.98 -0.93
N VAL A 140 -8.13 3.60 -2.09
CA VAL A 140 -9.26 3.93 -2.96
C VAL A 140 -9.96 2.65 -3.43
N ASN A 141 -11.29 2.62 -3.32
CA ASN A 141 -12.08 1.51 -3.84
C ASN A 141 -12.07 1.52 -5.37
N TYR A 142 -12.05 0.33 -5.99
CA TYR A 142 -12.17 0.23 -7.45
C TYR A 142 -13.47 0.86 -7.98
N SER A 143 -14.57 0.83 -7.21
CA SER A 143 -15.82 1.51 -7.62
C SER A 143 -15.67 3.00 -7.86
N ASP A 144 -14.65 3.61 -7.23
CA ASP A 144 -14.45 5.06 -7.20
C ASP A 144 -13.28 5.47 -8.12
N ILE A 145 -12.77 4.56 -8.95
CA ILE A 145 -11.61 4.79 -9.85
C ILE A 145 -11.87 5.90 -10.87
N GLU A 146 -13.13 6.15 -11.23
CA GLU A 146 -13.55 7.22 -12.15
C GLU A 146 -13.92 8.52 -11.42
N ASP A 147 -13.87 8.55 -10.08
CA ASP A 147 -14.18 9.78 -9.34
C ASP A 147 -13.09 10.82 -9.57
N THR A 148 -13.52 11.95 -10.14
CA THR A 148 -12.69 13.13 -10.40
C THR A 148 -11.97 13.66 -9.15
N ALA A 149 -12.45 13.35 -7.95
CA ALA A 149 -11.80 13.72 -6.69
C ALA A 149 -10.36 13.16 -6.59
N TYR A 150 -10.10 11.97 -7.12
CA TYR A 150 -8.79 11.31 -7.01
C TYR A 150 -7.79 11.69 -8.10
N ASN A 151 -8.24 12.35 -9.18
CA ASN A 151 -7.39 12.82 -10.29
C ASN A 151 -6.51 11.72 -10.94
N PHE A 152 -7.01 10.48 -11.05
CA PHE A 152 -6.32 9.43 -11.80
C PHE A 152 -6.19 9.79 -13.29
N THR A 153 -5.10 9.36 -13.90
CA THR A 153 -4.86 9.49 -15.34
C THR A 153 -5.71 8.50 -16.13
N GLU A 154 -5.96 8.80 -17.41
CA GLU A 154 -6.68 7.89 -18.32
C GLU A 154 -5.99 6.51 -18.41
N ASP A 155 -4.65 6.47 -18.38
CA ASP A 155 -3.87 5.23 -18.41
C ASP A 155 -4.05 4.39 -17.14
N GLU A 156 -4.11 5.03 -15.96
CA GLU A 156 -4.35 4.34 -14.68
C GLU A 156 -5.76 3.77 -14.61
N ILE A 157 -6.75 4.53 -15.06
CA ILE A 157 -8.15 4.10 -15.14
C ILE A 157 -8.25 2.90 -16.09
N ALA A 158 -7.72 3.03 -17.31
CA ALA A 158 -7.73 1.97 -18.32
C ALA A 158 -7.02 0.69 -17.85
N PHE A 159 -5.86 0.83 -17.18
CA PHE A 159 -5.15 -0.30 -16.59
C PHE A 159 -6.00 -1.03 -15.54
N ASN A 160 -6.66 -0.30 -14.63
CA ASN A 160 -7.49 -0.90 -13.59
C ASN A 160 -8.73 -1.60 -14.18
N HIS A 161 -9.41 -1.02 -15.17
CA HIS A 161 -10.51 -1.73 -15.86
C HIS A 161 -10.02 -3.03 -16.50
N SER A 162 -8.91 -2.96 -17.24
CA SER A 162 -8.32 -4.15 -17.85
C SER A 162 -7.92 -5.22 -16.82
N PHE A 163 -7.43 -4.79 -15.65
CA PHE A 163 -6.99 -5.70 -14.59
C PHE A 163 -8.17 -6.40 -13.89
N TYR A 164 -9.24 -5.67 -13.55
CA TYR A 164 -10.42 -6.21 -12.87
C TYR A 164 -11.44 -6.86 -13.82
N GLY A 165 -11.22 -6.78 -15.13
CA GLY A 165 -12.10 -7.38 -16.14
C GLY A 165 -13.34 -6.53 -16.44
N GLY A 166 -13.26 -5.21 -16.24
CA GLY A 166 -14.23 -4.26 -16.78
C GLY A 166 -14.16 -4.26 -18.31
N GLU A 167 -15.32 -4.36 -18.96
CA GLU A 167 -15.48 -4.37 -20.43
C GLU A 167 -14.91 -3.11 -21.11
#